data_AF-L0PCT8-F1
#
_entry.id   AF-L0PCT8-F1
#
_cell.length_a   1.000
_cell.length_b   1.000
_cell.length_c   1.000
_cell.angle_alpha   90.00
_cell.angle_beta   90.00
_cell.angle_gamma   90.00
#
_symmetry.space_group_name_H-M   'P 1'
#
loop_
_entity.id
_entity.type
_entity.pdbx_description
1 polymer ?
#
loop_
_entity_poly.entity_id
_entity_poly.type
_entity_poly.pdbx_seq_one_letter_code
_entity_poly.pdbx_strand_id
1 'polypeptide(L)'
;MYHDMNDIWEDDIDEPTNGQSWEFGEKLALSNIINCHFNQGYLKGIMQAKKLYSASGFEENYKKSALLGAKAGRLLGLLEGIQFYLEKRGETGENFENLKKWIKKVEKEIEINKIFSKEFLELNGLLKYDEHPILEGFEAEIINYLEDIKRNEYINTTKKNDEILNIRSLIPVIGI
;
A
#
# COMPACT_ATOMS: atom_id res chain seq x y z
N MET A 1 30.12 -8.36 50.88
CA MET A 1 29.06 -9.36 50.59
C MET A 1 27.80 -8.56 50.37
N TYR A 2 27.30 -8.53 49.13
CA TYR A 2 26.09 -7.79 48.78
C TYR A 2 24.87 -8.58 49.29
N HIS A 3 24.01 -7.94 50.06
CA HIS A 3 22.66 -8.43 50.35
C HIS A 3 21.83 -8.28 49.07
N ASP A 4 21.39 -9.39 48.50
CA ASP A 4 20.45 -9.43 47.40
C ASP A 4 19.05 -9.16 47.97
N MET A 5 18.46 -8.00 47.64
CA MET A 5 17.18 -7.51 48.18
C MET A 5 16.00 -7.89 47.26
N ASN A 6 16.13 -8.96 46.48
CA ASN A 6 15.11 -9.43 45.55
C ASN A 6 14.58 -10.83 45.84
N ASP A 7 14.96 -11.45 46.95
CA ASP A 7 14.30 -12.68 47.39
C ASP A 7 13.05 -12.36 48.21
N ILE A 8 11.95 -12.15 47.51
CA ILE A 8 10.60 -11.92 48.09
C ILE A 8 9.93 -13.27 48.43
N TRP A 9 10.60 -14.40 48.14
CA TRP A 9 10.05 -15.75 48.27
C TRP A 9 10.99 -16.68 49.04
N GLU A 10 11.66 -16.16 50.06
CA GLU A 10 12.29 -17.03 51.07
C GLU A 10 11.14 -17.63 51.92
N ASP A 11 10.78 -18.87 51.59
CA ASP A 11 9.88 -19.71 52.38
C ASP A 11 10.53 -20.02 53.74
N ASP A 12 10.53 -19.06 54.65
CA ASP A 12 10.79 -19.29 56.08
C ASP A 12 9.58 -20.01 56.67
N ILE A 13 9.51 -21.32 56.41
CA ILE A 13 8.65 -22.24 57.17
C ILE A 13 9.35 -22.49 58.51
N ASP A 14 9.27 -21.52 59.41
CA ASP A 14 9.52 -21.74 60.82
C ASP A 14 8.41 -22.64 61.38
N GLU A 15 8.80 -23.76 62.01
CA GLU A 15 7.88 -24.73 62.61
C GLU A 15 6.88 -24.04 63.56
N PRO A 16 5.56 -24.25 63.40
CA PRO A 16 4.57 -23.51 64.17
C PRO A 16 4.52 -24.00 65.62
N THR A 17 4.97 -23.14 66.53
CA THR A 17 4.61 -23.23 67.95
C THR A 17 3.13 -22.84 68.12
N ASN A 18 2.30 -23.87 68.28
CA ASN A 18 1.04 -23.91 69.02
C ASN A 18 0.05 -22.71 68.84
N GLY A 19 -0.95 -22.89 67.98
CA GLY A 19 -2.31 -22.36 68.20
C GLY A 19 -2.86 -21.28 67.26
N GLN A 20 -2.07 -20.69 66.35
CA GLN A 20 -2.55 -19.59 65.47
C GLN A 20 -2.27 -19.80 63.96
N SER A 21 -1.73 -20.95 63.55
CA SER A 21 -1.20 -21.13 62.18
C SER A 21 -2.28 -21.28 61.09
N TRP A 22 -3.50 -21.71 61.44
CA TRP A 22 -4.57 -21.99 60.47
C TRP A 22 -5.24 -20.71 59.96
N GLU A 23 -5.53 -19.75 60.85
CA GLU A 23 -6.11 -18.45 60.47
C GLU A 23 -5.13 -17.59 59.65
N PHE A 24 -3.82 -17.68 59.95
CA PHE A 24 -2.79 -16.97 59.21
C PHE A 24 -2.63 -17.51 57.78
N GLY A 25 -2.65 -18.85 57.62
CA GLY A 25 -2.63 -19.50 56.32
C GLY A 25 -3.86 -19.19 55.46
N GLU A 26 -5.05 -19.17 56.05
CA GLU A 26 -6.28 -18.77 55.35
C GLU A 26 -6.27 -17.30 54.94
N LYS A 27 -5.78 -16.40 55.81
CA LYS A 27 -5.64 -14.98 55.50
C LYS A 27 -4.61 -14.72 54.41
N LEU A 28 -3.50 -15.48 54.39
CA LEU A 28 -2.49 -15.43 53.35
C LEU A 28 -3.03 -15.96 52.01
N ALA A 29 -3.78 -17.06 52.04
CA ALA A 29 -4.45 -17.62 50.86
C ALA A 29 -5.47 -16.63 50.27
N LEU A 30 -6.29 -16.00 51.11
CA LEU A 30 -7.23 -14.96 50.69
C LEU A 30 -6.52 -13.74 50.10
N SER A 31 -5.45 -13.27 50.74
CA SER A 31 -4.61 -12.18 50.22
C SER A 31 -4.02 -12.52 48.85
N ASN A 32 -3.50 -13.74 48.67
CA ASN A 32 -2.95 -14.20 47.41
C ASN A 32 -4.02 -14.29 46.31
N ILE A 33 -5.23 -14.75 46.63
CA ILE A 33 -6.37 -14.78 45.71
C ILE A 33 -6.78 -13.37 45.31
N ILE A 34 -6.87 -12.43 46.27
CA ILE A 34 -7.20 -11.03 46.01
C ILE A 34 -6.15 -10.38 45.11
N ASN A 35 -4.86 -10.55 45.41
CA ASN A 35 -3.77 -10.03 44.60
C ASN A 35 -3.77 -10.64 43.19
N CYS A 36 -4.07 -11.93 43.06
CA CYS A 36 -4.22 -12.58 41.77
C CYS A 36 -5.37 -11.97 40.96
N HIS A 37 -6.55 -11.78 41.56
CA HIS A 37 -7.70 -11.17 40.89
C HIS A 37 -7.47 -9.70 40.55
N PHE A 38 -6.80 -8.94 41.42
CA PHE A 38 -6.44 -7.55 41.17
C PHE A 38 -5.50 -7.43 39.97
N ASN A 39 -4.43 -8.24 39.94
CA ASN A 39 -3.48 -8.27 38.84
C ASN A 39 -4.13 -8.76 37.54
N GLN A 40 -4.97 -9.79 37.59
CA GLN A 40 -5.72 -10.27 36.43
C GLN A 40 -6.74 -9.24 35.93
N GLY A 41 -7.41 -8.51 36.83
CA GLY A 41 -8.37 -7.46 36.48
C GLY A 41 -7.68 -6.27 35.81
N TYR A 42 -6.57 -5.82 36.38
CA TYR A 42 -5.72 -4.78 35.79
C TYR A 42 -5.19 -5.20 34.41
N LEU A 43 -4.67 -6.41 34.29
CA LEU A 43 -4.14 -6.94 33.04
C LEU A 43 -5.24 -7.12 31.99
N LYS A 44 -6.44 -7.57 32.38
CA LYS A 44 -7.63 -7.60 31.52
C LYS A 44 -8.04 -6.19 31.08
N GLY A 45 -7.99 -5.20 31.98
CA GLY A 45 -8.26 -3.79 31.64
C GLY A 45 -7.28 -3.26 30.60
N ILE A 46 -5.98 -3.49 30.78
CA ILE A 46 -4.96 -3.12 29.79
C ILE A 46 -5.17 -3.85 28.46
N MET A 47 -5.41 -5.16 28.49
CA MET A 47 -5.66 -5.94 27.27
C MET A 47 -6.93 -5.48 26.54
N GLN A 48 -7.99 -5.15 27.27
CA GLN A 48 -9.25 -4.69 26.69
C GLN A 48 -9.11 -3.29 26.11
N ALA A 49 -8.40 -2.38 26.78
CA ALA A 49 -8.02 -1.08 26.22
C ALA A 49 -7.17 -1.27 24.95
N LYS A 50 -6.12 -2.10 25.00
CA LYS A 50 -5.28 -2.39 23.83
C LYS A 50 -6.07 -3.04 22.69
N LYS A 51 -7.10 -3.84 22.99
CA LYS A 51 -8.00 -4.45 22.01
C LYS A 51 -8.97 -3.43 21.39
N LEU A 52 -9.50 -2.52 22.19
CA LEU A 52 -10.37 -1.42 21.75
C LEU A 52 -9.63 -0.42 20.86
N TYR A 53 -8.38 -0.12 21.20
CA TYR A 53 -7.48 0.69 20.37
C TYR A 53 -6.65 -0.15 19.38
N SER A 54 -7.01 -1.43 19.20
CA SER A 54 -6.24 -2.32 18.34
C SER A 54 -6.38 -1.90 16.89
N ALA A 55 -5.24 -1.83 16.23
CA ALA A 55 -4.99 -1.30 14.90
C ALA A 55 -5.69 -2.03 13.73
N SER A 56 -6.77 -2.79 13.96
CA SER A 56 -7.44 -3.55 12.90
C SER A 56 -7.98 -2.63 11.80
N GLY A 57 -8.53 -1.47 12.16
CA GLY A 57 -8.96 -0.45 11.19
C GLY A 57 -7.78 0.26 10.49
N PHE A 58 -6.60 0.28 11.13
CA PHE A 58 -5.39 0.85 10.54
C PHE A 58 -4.77 -0.07 9.49
N GLU A 59 -4.76 -1.38 9.73
CA GLU A 59 -4.20 -2.34 8.76
C GLU A 59 -5.00 -2.38 7.46
N GLU A 60 -6.32 -2.28 7.53
CA GLU A 60 -7.18 -2.24 6.34
C GLU A 60 -6.92 -0.96 5.53
N ASN A 61 -6.89 0.20 6.21
CA ASN A 61 -6.56 1.47 5.58
C ASN A 61 -5.16 1.50 4.98
N TYR A 62 -4.19 0.92 5.68
CA TYR A 62 -2.81 0.85 5.21
C TYR A 62 -2.73 0.02 3.93
N LYS A 63 -3.37 -1.15 3.90
CA LYS A 63 -3.41 -2.01 2.70
C LYS A 63 -4.07 -1.29 1.51
N LYS A 64 -5.24 -0.67 1.71
CA LYS A 64 -5.96 0.06 0.65
C LYS A 64 -5.15 1.25 0.14
N SER A 65 -4.59 2.05 1.04
CA SER A 65 -3.76 3.22 0.69
C SER A 65 -2.46 2.83 -0.02
N ALA A 66 -1.84 1.72 0.39
CA ALA A 66 -0.63 1.20 -0.25
C ALA A 66 -0.91 0.71 -1.68
N LEU A 67 -2.02 0.01 -1.90
CA LEU A 67 -2.46 -0.40 -3.25
C LEU A 67 -2.75 0.82 -4.13
N LEU A 68 -3.44 1.82 -3.58
CA LEU A 68 -3.76 3.05 -4.29
C LEU A 68 -2.52 3.84 -4.67
N GLY A 69 -1.58 4.01 -3.73
CA GLY A 69 -0.29 4.66 -3.98
C GLY A 69 0.56 3.90 -5.00
N ALA A 70 0.57 2.57 -4.95
CA ALA A 70 1.26 1.74 -5.93
C ALA A 70 0.66 1.89 -7.34
N LYS A 71 -0.69 1.95 -7.45
CA LYS A 71 -1.39 2.18 -8.72
C LYS A 71 -1.06 3.57 -9.28
N ALA A 72 -1.14 4.61 -8.46
CA ALA A 72 -0.78 5.98 -8.85
C ALA A 72 0.68 6.08 -9.34
N GLY A 73 1.62 5.48 -8.60
CA GLY A 73 3.04 5.46 -8.99
C GLY A 73 3.30 4.74 -10.31
N ARG A 74 2.61 3.62 -10.57
CA ARG A 74 2.70 2.92 -11.86
C ARG A 74 2.20 3.77 -13.02
N LEU A 75 1.07 4.46 -12.85
CA LEU A 75 0.50 5.33 -13.88
C LEU A 75 1.45 6.50 -14.20
N LEU A 76 2.01 7.15 -13.18
CA LEU A 76 3.01 8.20 -13.37
C LEU A 76 4.25 7.69 -14.11
N GLY A 77 4.82 6.56 -13.69
CA GLY A 77 5.98 5.98 -14.37
C GLY A 77 5.70 5.59 -15.83
N LEU A 78 4.46 5.19 -16.14
CA LEU A 78 4.05 4.87 -17.50
C LEU A 78 3.95 6.14 -18.37
N LEU A 79 3.38 7.22 -17.82
CA LEU A 79 3.33 8.53 -18.49
C LEU A 79 4.72 9.10 -18.77
N GLU A 80 5.63 9.02 -17.78
CA GLU A 80 7.04 9.41 -17.93
C GLU A 80 7.72 8.58 -19.03
N GLY A 81 7.45 7.26 -19.06
CA GLY A 81 7.97 6.36 -20.09
C GLY A 81 7.47 6.71 -21.49
N ILE A 82 6.19 7.04 -21.65
CA ILE A 82 5.61 7.50 -22.92
C ILE A 82 6.30 8.79 -23.37
N GLN A 83 6.44 9.77 -22.48
CA GLN A 83 7.10 11.03 -22.80
C GLN A 83 8.55 10.78 -23.25
N PHE A 84 9.30 9.96 -22.50
CA PHE A 84 10.69 9.63 -22.84
C PHE A 84 10.80 8.92 -24.20
N TYR A 85 9.91 7.97 -24.49
CA TYR A 85 9.87 7.25 -25.76
C TYR A 85 9.67 8.21 -26.94
N LEU A 86 8.70 9.11 -26.84
CA LEU A 86 8.36 10.06 -27.89
C LEU A 86 9.46 11.11 -28.10
N GLU A 87 10.10 11.59 -27.02
CA GLU A 87 11.26 12.47 -27.10
C GLU A 87 12.44 11.79 -27.82
N LYS A 88 12.70 10.52 -27.52
CA LYS A 88 13.75 9.73 -28.20
C LYS A 88 13.47 9.49 -29.67
N ARG A 89 12.19 9.34 -30.05
CA ARG A 89 11.77 9.17 -31.46
C ARG A 89 11.90 10.46 -32.27
N GLY A 90 12.09 11.61 -31.60
CA GLY A 90 12.17 12.91 -32.25
C GLY A 90 10.82 13.37 -32.80
N GLU A 91 9.71 12.82 -32.29
CA GLU A 91 8.38 13.27 -32.72
C GLU A 91 8.19 14.74 -32.33
N THR A 92 8.01 15.57 -33.36
CA THR A 92 7.83 17.01 -33.21
C THR A 92 6.62 17.41 -34.04
N GLY A 93 5.58 17.91 -33.36
CA GLY A 93 4.31 18.28 -33.96
C GLY A 93 3.30 18.72 -32.90
N GLU A 94 2.21 19.35 -33.35
CA GLU A 94 1.16 19.90 -32.47
C GLU A 94 0.52 18.82 -31.57
N ASN A 95 0.38 17.59 -32.08
CA ASN A 95 -0.11 16.44 -31.31
C ASN A 95 0.81 16.09 -30.12
N PHE A 96 2.12 16.23 -30.27
CA PHE A 96 3.08 15.94 -29.21
C PHE A 96 3.05 17.01 -28.11
N GLU A 97 2.91 18.28 -28.49
CA GLU A 97 2.75 19.40 -27.56
C GLU A 97 1.45 19.24 -26.75
N ASN A 98 0.36 18.83 -27.41
CA ASN A 98 -0.93 18.57 -26.78
C ASN A 98 -0.87 17.38 -25.81
N LEU A 99 -0.16 16.31 -26.21
CA LEU A 99 0.08 15.18 -25.32
C LEU A 99 0.88 15.59 -24.09
N LYS A 100 1.95 16.37 -24.25
CA LYS A 100 2.74 16.89 -23.12
C LYS A 100 1.90 17.74 -22.17
N LYS A 101 0.98 18.55 -22.70
CA LYS A 101 0.02 19.31 -21.88
C LYS A 101 -0.95 18.39 -21.14
N TRP A 102 -1.45 17.36 -21.80
CA TRP A 102 -2.32 16.35 -21.19
C TRP A 102 -1.59 15.58 -20.08
N ILE A 103 -0.37 15.09 -20.32
CA ILE A 103 0.47 14.41 -19.31
C ILE A 103 0.64 15.31 -18.07
N LYS A 104 1.05 16.57 -18.26
CA LYS A 104 1.19 17.53 -17.14
C LYS A 104 -0.12 17.78 -16.38
N LYS A 105 -1.26 17.71 -17.06
CA LYS A 105 -2.57 17.82 -16.42
C LYS A 105 -2.84 16.58 -15.58
N VAL A 106 -2.60 15.39 -16.13
CA VAL A 106 -2.79 14.11 -15.43
C VAL A 106 -1.86 14.00 -14.22
N GLU A 107 -0.58 14.36 -14.34
CA GLU A 107 0.37 14.42 -13.21
C GLU A 107 -0.15 15.29 -12.06
N LYS A 108 -0.72 16.45 -12.38
CA LYS A 108 -1.33 17.36 -11.40
C LYS A 108 -2.62 16.81 -10.78
N GLU A 109 -3.32 15.90 -11.44
CA GLU A 109 -4.52 15.25 -10.89
C GLU A 109 -4.17 14.01 -10.05
N ILE A 110 -3.06 13.32 -10.39
CA ILE A 110 -2.54 12.14 -9.68
C ILE A 110 -1.70 12.54 -8.44
N GLU A 111 -1.56 13.84 -8.16
CA GLU A 111 -0.86 14.31 -6.96
C GLU A 111 -1.50 13.73 -5.69
N ILE A 112 -0.67 13.23 -4.77
CA ILE A 112 -1.08 12.53 -3.55
C ILE A 112 -2.10 13.36 -2.75
N ASN A 113 -1.92 14.67 -2.69
CA ASN A 113 -2.81 15.59 -1.99
C ASN A 113 -4.25 15.60 -2.55
N LYS A 114 -4.42 15.28 -3.84
CA LYS A 114 -5.73 15.19 -4.48
C LYS A 114 -6.33 13.79 -4.38
N ILE A 115 -5.52 12.74 -4.51
CA ILE A 115 -5.98 11.35 -4.36
C ILE A 115 -6.50 11.08 -2.95
N PHE A 116 -5.89 11.69 -1.93
CA PHE A 116 -6.32 11.59 -0.53
C PHE A 116 -7.13 12.80 -0.06
N SER A 117 -7.87 13.46 -0.96
CA SER A 117 -8.75 14.56 -0.58
C SER A 117 -9.82 14.10 0.42
N LYS A 118 -10.28 15.00 1.29
CA LYS A 118 -11.35 14.73 2.27
C LYS A 118 -12.65 14.19 1.65
N GLU A 119 -12.85 14.41 0.36
CA GLU A 119 -14.00 13.92 -0.40
C GLU A 119 -13.99 12.40 -0.55
N PHE A 120 -12.81 11.80 -0.67
CA PHE A 120 -12.59 10.36 -0.83
C PHE A 120 -12.38 9.61 0.49
N LEU A 121 -12.34 10.36 1.60
CA LEU A 121 -12.23 9.84 2.95
C LEU A 121 -13.59 9.85 3.65
N GLU A 122 -13.88 8.79 4.37
CA GLU A 122 -14.98 8.71 5.33
C GLU A 122 -14.68 9.51 6.60
N LEU A 123 -15.72 9.75 7.42
CA LEU A 123 -15.62 10.47 8.70
C LEU A 123 -14.65 9.81 9.70
N ASN A 124 -14.41 8.52 9.56
CA ASN A 124 -13.47 7.71 10.34
C ASN A 124 -12.04 7.70 9.74
N GLY A 125 -11.82 8.37 8.60
CA GLY A 125 -10.56 8.38 7.87
C GLY A 125 -10.32 7.14 6.99
N LEU A 126 -11.31 6.25 6.82
CA LEU A 126 -11.24 5.14 5.87
C LEU A 126 -11.41 5.67 4.43
N LEU A 127 -10.80 4.99 3.45
CA LEU A 127 -11.07 5.23 2.04
C LEU A 127 -12.47 4.71 1.69
N LYS A 128 -13.28 5.56 1.04
CA LYS A 128 -14.65 5.21 0.62
C LYS A 128 -14.72 4.15 -0.48
N TYR A 129 -13.65 3.99 -1.24
CA TYR A 129 -13.61 3.15 -2.44
C TYR A 129 -12.37 2.28 -2.41
N ASP A 130 -12.51 1.03 -2.86
CA ASP A 130 -11.39 0.13 -3.08
C ASP A 130 -10.64 0.49 -4.37
N GLU A 131 -11.35 1.05 -5.35
CA GLU A 131 -10.81 1.51 -6.64
C GLU A 131 -11.15 2.99 -6.84
N HIS A 132 -10.14 3.81 -7.16
CA HIS A 132 -10.33 5.24 -7.30
C HIS A 132 -10.77 5.59 -8.73
N PRO A 133 -11.99 6.14 -8.92
CA PRO A 133 -12.60 6.29 -10.26
C PRO A 133 -11.79 7.18 -11.20
N ILE A 134 -11.06 8.14 -10.66
CA ILE A 134 -10.19 9.02 -11.46
C ILE A 134 -8.96 8.26 -11.97
N LEU A 135 -8.39 7.36 -11.16
CA LEU A 135 -7.21 6.58 -11.57
C LEU A 135 -7.62 5.52 -12.60
N GLU A 136 -8.77 4.89 -12.42
CA GLU A 136 -9.38 3.96 -13.37
C GLU A 136 -9.60 4.61 -14.74
N GLY A 137 -10.17 5.82 -14.76
CA GLY A 137 -10.39 6.58 -15.99
C GLY A 137 -9.10 6.88 -16.73
N PHE A 138 -8.07 7.35 -16.01
CA PHE A 138 -6.76 7.62 -16.62
C PHE A 138 -6.05 6.35 -17.11
N GLU A 139 -6.16 5.24 -16.38
CA GLU A 139 -5.60 3.96 -16.82
C GLU A 139 -6.19 3.52 -18.17
N ALA A 140 -7.52 3.63 -18.33
CA ALA A 140 -8.19 3.32 -19.59
C ALA A 140 -7.77 4.26 -20.73
N GLU A 141 -7.65 5.57 -20.47
CA GLU A 141 -7.18 6.54 -21.46
C GLU A 141 -5.74 6.23 -21.91
N ILE A 142 -4.85 5.90 -20.98
CA ILE A 142 -3.45 5.55 -21.27
C ILE A 142 -3.37 4.27 -22.09
N ILE A 143 -4.16 3.25 -21.75
CA ILE A 143 -4.19 1.98 -22.48
C ILE A 143 -4.63 2.21 -23.93
N ASN A 144 -5.71 2.97 -24.14
CA ASN A 144 -6.20 3.29 -25.48
C ASN A 144 -5.12 4.03 -26.30
N TYR A 145 -4.41 4.98 -25.69
CA TYR A 145 -3.32 5.70 -26.35
C TYR A 145 -2.16 4.77 -26.74
N LEU A 146 -1.78 3.84 -25.86
CA LEU A 146 -0.76 2.84 -26.17
C LEU A 146 -1.18 1.88 -27.29
N GLU A 147 -2.46 1.50 -27.34
CA GLU A 147 -3.00 0.70 -28.44
C GLU A 147 -2.95 1.45 -29.77
N ASP A 148 -3.26 2.74 -29.76
CA ASP A 148 -3.18 3.58 -30.96
C ASP A 148 -1.74 3.72 -31.48
N ILE A 149 -0.75 3.85 -30.59
CA ILE A 149 0.67 3.83 -30.97
C ILE A 149 1.03 2.50 -31.62
N LYS A 150 0.68 1.37 -30.97
CA LYS A 150 0.98 0.03 -31.51
C LYS A 150 0.33 -0.20 -32.87
N ARG A 151 -0.92 0.23 -33.07
CA ARG A 151 -1.62 0.14 -34.36
C ARG A 151 -0.91 0.95 -35.44
N ASN A 152 -0.50 2.17 -35.13
CA ASN A 152 0.24 3.03 -36.07
C ASN A 152 1.62 2.46 -36.43
N GLU A 153 2.32 1.84 -35.50
CA GLU A 153 3.58 1.14 -35.81
C GLU A 153 3.36 -0.05 -36.74
N TYR A 154 2.33 -0.87 -36.50
CA TYR A 154 1.97 -1.97 -37.39
C TYR A 154 1.69 -1.48 -38.82
N ILE A 155 0.86 -0.44 -38.99
CA ILE A 155 0.50 0.10 -40.31
C ILE A 155 1.74 0.60 -41.08
N ASN A 156 2.68 1.24 -40.39
CA ASN A 156 3.91 1.72 -41.02
C ASN A 156 4.84 0.59 -41.47
N THR A 157 4.90 -0.52 -40.71
CA THR A 157 5.69 -1.69 -41.12
C THR A 157 5.09 -2.38 -42.34
N THR A 158 3.76 -2.51 -42.43
CA THR A 158 3.09 -3.09 -43.62
C THR A 158 3.27 -2.21 -44.85
N LYS A 159 3.04 -0.89 -44.75
CA LYS A 159 3.29 0.03 -45.87
C LYS A 159 4.72 -0.05 -46.40
N LYS A 160 5.70 -0.09 -45.50
CA LYS A 160 7.12 -0.21 -45.88
C LYS A 160 7.41 -1.55 -46.57
N ASN A 161 6.79 -2.64 -46.13
CA ASN A 161 6.94 -3.95 -46.77
C ASN A 161 6.27 -4.00 -48.14
N ASP A 162 5.11 -3.38 -48.29
CA ASP A 162 4.40 -3.27 -49.58
C ASP A 162 5.21 -2.44 -50.59
N GLU A 163 5.82 -1.34 -50.16
CA GLU A 163 6.74 -0.55 -50.99
C GLU A 163 7.98 -1.35 -51.44
N ILE A 164 8.57 -2.14 -50.55
CA ILE A 164 9.72 -3.01 -50.87
C ILE A 164 9.33 -4.11 -51.87
N LEU A 165 8.15 -4.73 -51.71
CA LEU A 165 7.63 -5.73 -52.64
C LEU A 165 7.36 -5.13 -54.02
N ASN A 166 6.81 -3.91 -54.06
CA ASN A 166 6.52 -3.20 -55.31
C ASN A 166 7.81 -2.81 -56.06
N ILE A 167 8.86 -2.39 -55.35
CA ILE A 167 10.19 -2.14 -55.94
C ILE A 167 10.80 -3.45 -56.50
N ARG A 168 10.67 -4.57 -55.77
CA ARG A 168 11.19 -5.88 -56.25
C ARG A 168 10.48 -6.38 -57.50
N SER A 169 9.18 -6.09 -57.69
CA SER A 169 8.46 -6.42 -58.93
C SER A 169 8.81 -5.53 -60.12
N LEU A 170 9.45 -4.37 -59.88
CA LEU A 170 9.87 -3.41 -60.91
C LEU A 170 11.31 -3.60 -61.37
N ILE A 171 12.10 -4.47 -60.73
CA ILE A 171 13.44 -4.84 -61.20
C ILE A 171 13.25 -5.96 -62.24
N PRO A 172 13.51 -5.72 -63.55
CA PRO A 172 13.47 -6.80 -64.52
C PRO A 172 14.51 -7.83 -64.13
N VAL A 173 14.11 -9.10 -64.07
CA VAL A 173 15.01 -10.25 -63.91
C VAL A 173 15.99 -10.21 -65.07
N ILE A 174 17.18 -9.65 -64.85
CA ILE A 174 18.30 -9.78 -65.78
C ILE A 174 18.70 -11.24 -65.69
N GLY A 175 18.29 -12.01 -66.70
CA GLY A 175 18.60 -13.41 -66.85
C GLY A 175 20.10 -13.63 -66.82
N ILE A 176 20.50 -14.62 -66.02
CA ILE A 176 21.76 -15.35 -66.15
C ILE A 176 21.46 -16.56 -67.02
#